data_AF-A0A958ZBH2-F1
#
_entry.id   AF-A0A958ZBH2-F1
#
_cell.length_a   1.000
_cell.length_b   1.000
_cell.length_c   1.000
_cell.angle_alpha   90.00
_cell.angle_beta   90.00
_cell.angle_gamma   90.00
#
_symmetry.space_group_name_H-M   'P 1'
#
loop_
_entity.id
_entity.type
_entity.pdbx_description
1 polymer ?
#
loop_
_entity_poly.entity_id
_entity_poly.type
_entity_poly.pdbx_seq_one_letter_code
_entity_poly.pdbx_strand_id
1 'polypeptide(L)'
;MILLDEHIWFPPVEYASPEGIVAIGGDLSAPRLLLAYHSGIFPWYNQGEPIIWYSPDPRMVLFPERLKISKSMGNVLKKGDFKVTFNTHFAAVIANCKSVYREGQGGTWITDAMQKAYLELHKLGHAKSVEVWKNNELVGGLYGVDLGPVFCGESMFSLVSNASKTAFIYLVEKLRSEKYKLIDCQVYTRHLSSLGAEEIPRNEFLKYL
;
A
#
# COMPACT_ATOMS: atom_id res chain seq x y z
N MET A 1 -17.90 17.01 9.26
CA MET A 1 -17.57 16.00 8.23
C MET A 1 -17.66 16.69 6.88
N ILE A 2 -16.59 16.65 6.09
CA ILE A 2 -16.48 17.40 4.83
C ILE A 2 -16.89 16.47 3.67
N LEU A 3 -17.78 16.96 2.80
CA LEU A 3 -18.22 16.25 1.60
C LEU A 3 -17.50 16.83 0.38
N LEU A 4 -16.86 15.97 -0.41
CA LEU A 4 -16.20 16.38 -1.65
C LEU A 4 -17.23 16.45 -2.79
N ASP A 5 -17.08 17.48 -3.61
CA ASP A 5 -17.80 17.67 -4.86
C ASP A 5 -16.97 17.16 -6.06
N GLU A 6 -17.40 17.51 -7.26
CA GLU A 6 -16.73 17.14 -8.52
C GLU A 6 -15.36 17.82 -8.73
N HIS A 7 -15.05 18.86 -7.97
CA HIS A 7 -13.75 19.54 -8.05
C HIS A 7 -12.66 18.69 -7.38
N ILE A 8 -11.44 18.78 -7.91
CA ILE A 8 -10.27 18.05 -7.41
C ILE A 8 -9.59 18.88 -6.30
N TRP A 9 -10.02 18.65 -5.06
CA TRP A 9 -9.43 19.25 -3.86
C TRP A 9 -9.61 18.34 -2.63
N PHE A 10 -8.84 18.61 -1.58
CA PHE A 10 -9.01 18.03 -0.25
C PHE A 10 -8.90 19.11 0.82
N PRO A 11 -9.61 18.99 1.95
CA PRO A 11 -9.39 19.87 3.09
C PRO A 11 -8.02 19.57 3.73
N PRO A 12 -7.41 20.56 4.43
CA PRO A 12 -6.20 20.34 5.20
C PRO A 12 -6.33 19.16 6.19
N VAL A 13 -5.30 18.33 6.29
CA VAL A 13 -5.30 17.10 7.12
C VAL A 13 -5.38 17.37 8.62
N GLU A 14 -5.13 18.61 9.05
CA GLU A 14 -5.36 19.09 10.41
C GLU A 14 -6.84 19.05 10.81
N TYR A 15 -7.75 19.04 9.83
CA TYR A 15 -9.19 18.89 10.06
C TYR A 15 -9.66 17.42 10.08
N ALA A 16 -8.74 16.47 9.97
CA ALA A 16 -9.09 15.06 10.09
C ALA A 16 -9.71 14.75 11.46
N SER A 17 -10.67 13.83 11.50
CA SER A 17 -11.23 13.32 12.75
C SER A 17 -10.18 12.58 13.59
N PRO A 18 -10.45 12.26 14.87
CA PRO A 18 -9.56 11.43 15.69
C PRO A 18 -9.23 10.07 15.06
N GLU A 19 -10.15 9.51 14.26
CA GLU A 19 -9.98 8.26 13.50
C GLU A 19 -9.20 8.47 12.19
N GLY A 20 -8.82 9.72 11.88
CA GLY A 20 -8.10 10.10 10.68
C GLY A 20 -8.97 10.40 9.46
N ILE A 21 -10.30 10.50 9.59
CA ILE A 21 -11.19 10.78 8.44
C ILE A 21 -11.07 12.24 8.03
N VAL A 22 -10.68 12.49 6.79
CA VAL A 22 -10.49 13.82 6.20
C VAL A 22 -11.74 14.29 5.46
N ALA A 23 -12.30 13.44 4.60
CA ALA A 23 -13.46 13.77 3.78
C ALA A 23 -14.21 12.52 3.31
N ILE A 24 -15.43 12.72 2.80
CA ILE A 24 -16.28 11.67 2.20
C ILE A 24 -16.73 12.10 0.81
N GLY A 25 -16.86 11.16 -0.12
CA GLY A 25 -17.38 11.38 -1.46
C GLY A 25 -16.30 11.68 -2.50
N GLY A 26 -16.68 12.43 -3.54
CA GLY A 26 -15.87 12.62 -4.74
C GLY A 26 -15.85 11.37 -5.63
N ASP A 27 -14.68 11.05 -6.16
CA ASP A 27 -14.47 9.97 -7.13
C ASP A 27 -13.09 9.31 -6.94
N LEU A 28 -12.79 8.26 -7.70
CA LEU A 28 -11.45 7.63 -7.71
C LEU A 28 -10.70 7.93 -9.01
N SER A 29 -10.88 9.13 -9.57
CA SER A 29 -10.13 9.54 -10.76
C SER A 29 -8.64 9.63 -10.44
N ALA A 30 -7.80 9.36 -11.44
CA ALA A 30 -6.35 9.45 -11.28
C ALA A 30 -5.88 10.81 -10.73
N PRO A 31 -6.39 11.98 -11.22
CA PRO A 31 -6.02 13.27 -10.65
C PRO A 31 -6.36 13.40 -9.16
N ARG A 32 -7.54 12.94 -8.72
CA ARG A 32 -7.92 13.00 -7.30
C ARG A 32 -7.07 12.08 -6.44
N LEU A 33 -6.83 10.85 -6.88
CA LEU A 33 -5.96 9.91 -6.16
C LEU A 33 -4.55 10.46 -6.00
N LEU A 34 -3.96 10.98 -7.08
CA LEU A 34 -2.63 11.56 -7.02
C LEU A 34 -2.59 12.78 -6.10
N LEU A 35 -3.61 13.65 -6.12
CA LEU A 35 -3.70 14.74 -5.15
C LEU A 35 -3.79 14.22 -3.72
N ALA A 36 -4.60 13.19 -3.48
CA ALA A 36 -4.75 12.58 -2.16
C ALA A 36 -3.39 12.09 -1.64
N TYR A 37 -2.68 11.27 -2.42
CA TYR A 37 -1.39 10.71 -2.02
C TYR A 37 -0.34 11.79 -1.74
N HIS A 38 -0.22 12.81 -2.59
CA HIS A 38 0.69 13.94 -2.33
C HIS A 38 0.28 14.78 -1.11
N SER A 39 -0.99 14.70 -0.70
CA SER A 39 -1.48 15.36 0.52
C SER A 39 -1.42 14.44 1.76
N GLY A 40 -0.84 13.23 1.63
CA GLY A 40 -0.81 12.24 2.69
C GLY A 40 -2.15 11.56 2.97
N ILE A 41 -3.08 11.62 2.02
CA ILE A 41 -4.44 11.09 2.13
C ILE A 41 -4.58 9.83 1.27
N PHE A 42 -5.31 8.83 1.73
CA PHE A 42 -5.64 7.63 0.95
C PHE A 42 -7.12 7.24 1.12
N PRO A 43 -7.74 6.63 0.10
CA PRO A 43 -9.11 6.15 0.19
C PRO A 43 -9.18 4.79 0.88
N TRP A 44 -10.13 4.60 1.79
CA TRP A 44 -10.35 3.32 2.45
C TRP A 44 -11.81 3.18 2.85
N TYR A 45 -12.55 2.24 2.25
CA TYR A 45 -13.98 2.05 2.47
C TYR A 45 -14.42 0.66 1.99
N ASN A 46 -15.57 0.16 2.46
CA ASN A 46 -16.11 -1.13 2.04
C ASN A 46 -17.07 -1.00 0.86
N GLN A 47 -17.35 -2.14 0.20
CA GLN A 47 -18.36 -2.20 -0.86
C GLN A 47 -19.73 -1.76 -0.32
N GLY A 48 -20.34 -0.77 -0.98
CA GLY A 48 -21.63 -0.20 -0.59
C GLY A 48 -21.54 1.02 0.33
N GLU A 49 -20.36 1.31 0.89
CA GLU A 49 -20.08 2.57 1.58
C GLU A 49 -19.70 3.67 0.58
N PRO A 50 -19.92 4.96 0.91
CA PRO A 50 -19.34 6.05 0.14
C PRO A 50 -17.80 6.00 0.21
N ILE A 51 -17.12 6.65 -0.73
CA ILE A 51 -15.66 6.79 -0.67
C ILE A 51 -15.32 7.60 0.60
N ILE A 52 -14.43 7.07 1.44
CA ILE A 52 -13.94 7.75 2.63
C ILE A 52 -12.42 7.92 2.50
N TRP A 53 -11.94 9.12 2.83
CA TRP A 53 -10.55 9.51 2.69
C TRP A 53 -9.91 9.70 4.06
N TYR A 54 -8.75 9.07 4.28
CA TYR A 54 -8.08 8.99 5.56
C TYR A 54 -6.68 9.62 5.53
N SER A 55 -6.28 10.18 6.66
CA SER A 55 -4.92 10.58 6.98
C SER A 55 -4.69 10.43 8.50
N PRO A 56 -4.40 9.20 8.98
CA PRO A 56 -4.30 8.89 10.40
C PRO A 56 -3.12 9.60 11.08
N ASP A 57 -3.23 9.78 12.39
CA ASP A 57 -2.17 10.26 13.28
C ASP A 57 -2.18 9.40 14.56
N PRO A 58 -1.14 8.57 14.81
CA PRO A 58 0.10 8.46 14.06
C PRO A 58 -0.04 7.75 12.69
N ARG A 59 1.01 7.85 11.87
CA ARG A 59 1.14 7.21 10.55
C ARG A 59 2.19 6.10 10.63
N MET A 60 1.86 4.88 10.19
CA MET A 60 2.82 3.79 10.12
C MET A 60 3.68 3.90 8.87
N VAL A 61 5.00 3.78 9.02
CA VAL A 61 5.98 3.90 7.94
C VAL A 61 7.10 2.87 8.10
N LEU A 62 7.82 2.59 7.03
CA LEU A 62 9.08 1.85 7.08
C LEU A 62 10.18 2.66 6.38
N PHE A 63 11.24 2.96 7.12
CA PHE A 63 12.49 3.46 6.54
C PHE A 63 13.23 2.28 5.90
N PRO A 64 13.66 2.36 4.63
CA PRO A 64 14.31 1.22 3.96
C PRO A 64 15.51 0.66 4.73
N GLU A 65 16.27 1.52 5.40
CA GLU A 65 17.44 1.14 6.22
C GLU A 65 17.09 0.42 7.53
N ARG A 66 15.82 0.47 7.97
CA ARG A 66 15.35 -0.16 9.21
C ARG A 66 14.69 -1.51 8.98
N LEU A 67 14.72 -2.03 7.75
CA LEU A 67 14.17 -3.35 7.43
C LEU A 67 14.78 -4.43 8.33
N LYS A 68 13.91 -5.17 9.02
CA LYS A 68 14.28 -6.32 9.86
C LYS A 68 13.94 -7.61 9.15
N ILE A 69 14.96 -8.41 8.87
CA ILE A 69 14.82 -9.76 8.31
C ILE A 69 15.15 -10.76 9.41
N SER A 70 14.17 -11.54 9.84
CA SER A 70 14.40 -12.60 10.83
C SER A 70 15.31 -13.68 10.27
N LYS A 71 16.02 -14.41 11.15
CA LYS A 71 16.88 -15.55 10.74
C LYS A 71 16.10 -16.59 9.92
N SER A 72 14.87 -16.90 10.32
CA SER A 72 14.01 -17.84 9.59
C SER A 72 13.66 -17.34 8.20
N MET A 73 13.35 -16.04 8.06
CA MET A 73 13.07 -15.44 6.75
C MET A 73 14.34 -15.41 5.88
N GLY A 74 15.51 -15.08 6.46
CA GLY A 74 16.78 -15.15 5.75
C GLY A 74 17.08 -16.54 5.18
N ASN A 75 16.72 -17.61 5.88
CA ASN A 75 16.83 -18.98 5.36
C ASN A 75 15.87 -19.23 4.19
N VAL A 76 14.63 -18.71 4.25
CA VAL A 76 13.66 -18.82 3.14
C VAL A 76 14.20 -18.13 1.89
N LEU A 77 14.73 -16.92 2.03
CA LEU A 77 15.28 -16.15 0.90
C LEU A 77 16.49 -16.85 0.27
N LYS A 78 17.38 -17.43 1.10
CA LYS A 78 18.58 -18.15 0.63
C LYS A 78 18.29 -19.45 -0.13
N LYS A 79 17.17 -20.12 0.15
CA LYS A 79 16.78 -21.34 -0.58
C LYS A 79 16.51 -21.05 -2.06
N GLY A 80 16.10 -19.83 -2.41
CA GLY A 80 15.82 -19.45 -3.80
C GLY A 80 14.54 -20.08 -4.36
N ASP A 81 13.63 -20.54 -3.51
CA ASP A 81 12.36 -21.18 -3.92
C ASP A 81 11.37 -20.21 -4.59
N PHE A 82 11.63 -18.90 -4.50
CA PHE A 82 10.79 -17.85 -5.06
C PHE A 82 11.55 -17.05 -6.11
N LYS A 83 10.88 -16.78 -7.23
CA LYS A 83 11.29 -15.76 -8.21
C LYS A 83 10.49 -14.49 -7.93
N VAL A 84 11.15 -13.34 -7.95
CA VAL A 84 10.50 -12.04 -7.77
C VAL A 84 10.60 -11.22 -9.06
N THR A 85 9.49 -10.61 -9.46
CA THR A 85 9.44 -9.65 -10.57
C THR A 85 8.74 -8.36 -10.15
N PHE A 86 8.90 -7.32 -10.96
CA PHE A 86 8.32 -6.00 -10.71
C PHE A 86 7.51 -5.56 -11.91
N ASN A 87 6.30 -5.05 -11.69
CA ASN A 87 5.43 -4.45 -12.70
C ASN A 87 5.12 -5.36 -13.90
N THR A 88 5.09 -6.68 -13.70
CA THR A 88 4.83 -7.60 -14.81
C THR A 88 3.37 -8.06 -14.86
N HIS A 89 2.70 -8.15 -13.70
CA HIS A 89 1.34 -8.70 -13.60
C HIS A 89 0.49 -7.93 -12.57
N PHE A 90 0.50 -6.60 -12.64
CA PHE A 90 -0.22 -5.72 -11.70
C PHE A 90 -1.71 -6.11 -11.55
N ALA A 91 -2.38 -6.38 -12.67
CA ALA A 91 -3.80 -6.75 -12.68
C ALA A 91 -4.07 -8.04 -11.88
N ALA A 92 -3.19 -9.03 -11.97
CA ALA A 92 -3.31 -10.27 -11.21
C ALA A 92 -3.03 -10.04 -9.71
N VAL A 93 -2.06 -9.18 -9.39
CA VAL A 93 -1.73 -8.83 -8.00
C VAL A 93 -2.91 -8.16 -7.31
N ILE A 94 -3.50 -7.11 -7.90
CA ILE A 94 -4.63 -6.42 -7.27
C ILE A 94 -5.88 -7.30 -7.21
N ALA A 95 -6.13 -8.14 -8.21
CA ALA A 95 -7.23 -9.10 -8.19
C ALA A 95 -7.08 -10.12 -7.05
N ASN A 96 -5.87 -10.63 -6.80
CA ASN A 96 -5.62 -11.50 -5.65
C ASN A 96 -5.71 -10.74 -4.31
N CYS A 97 -5.22 -9.50 -4.24
CA CYS A 97 -5.38 -8.68 -3.04
C CYS A 97 -6.86 -8.44 -2.70
N LYS A 98 -7.73 -8.40 -3.71
CA LYS A 98 -9.19 -8.29 -3.56
C LYS A 98 -9.85 -9.60 -3.12
N SER A 99 -9.43 -10.74 -3.66
CA SER A 99 -10.16 -12.01 -3.51
C SER A 99 -9.64 -12.95 -2.43
N VAL A 100 -8.37 -12.84 -2.04
CA VAL A 100 -7.77 -13.77 -1.09
C VAL A 100 -8.39 -13.60 0.29
N TYR A 101 -9.06 -14.66 0.74
CA TYR A 101 -9.64 -14.75 2.08
C TYR A 101 -8.55 -14.69 3.14
N ARG A 102 -8.78 -13.90 4.18
CA ARG A 102 -7.92 -13.81 5.37
C ARG A 102 -8.76 -14.24 6.56
N GLU A 103 -8.27 -15.22 7.31
CA GLU A 103 -8.97 -15.77 8.46
C GLU A 103 -9.31 -14.65 9.46
N GLY A 104 -10.58 -14.50 9.81
CA GLY A 104 -11.07 -13.44 10.68
C GLY A 104 -11.37 -12.09 10.00
N GLN A 105 -11.22 -11.98 8.68
CA GLN A 105 -11.68 -10.82 7.89
C GLN A 105 -12.89 -11.23 7.03
N GLY A 106 -14.00 -10.50 7.15
CA GLY A 106 -15.25 -10.74 6.40
C GLY A 106 -15.18 -10.39 4.91
N GLY A 107 -14.00 -10.05 4.39
CA GLY A 107 -13.77 -9.59 3.03
C GLY A 107 -12.59 -8.61 2.97
N THR A 108 -12.28 -8.14 1.76
CA THR A 108 -11.28 -7.09 1.55
C THR A 108 -11.99 -5.77 1.30
N TRP A 109 -11.35 -4.66 1.67
CA TRP A 109 -11.82 -3.30 1.38
C TRP A 109 -11.62 -2.90 -0.09
N ILE A 110 -11.00 -3.77 -0.91
CA ILE A 110 -10.71 -3.47 -2.31
C ILE A 110 -11.97 -3.72 -3.14
N THR A 111 -12.75 -2.65 -3.34
CA THR A 111 -13.93 -2.66 -4.20
C THR A 111 -13.57 -2.80 -5.68
N ASP A 112 -14.56 -3.10 -6.53
CA ASP A 112 -14.36 -3.08 -7.99
C ASP A 112 -13.94 -1.70 -8.51
N ALA A 113 -14.45 -0.63 -7.89
CA ALA A 113 -14.09 0.74 -8.22
C ALA A 113 -12.63 1.02 -7.88
N MET A 114 -12.16 0.58 -6.71
CA MET A 114 -10.76 0.67 -6.32
C MET A 114 -9.87 -0.11 -7.30
N GLN A 115 -10.20 -1.38 -7.58
CA GLN A 115 -9.42 -2.18 -8.52
C GLN A 115 -9.26 -1.47 -9.88
N LYS A 116 -10.36 -0.93 -10.44
CA LYS A 116 -10.33 -0.17 -11.69
C LYS A 116 -9.45 1.08 -11.59
N ALA A 117 -9.52 1.82 -10.48
CA ALA A 117 -8.76 3.05 -10.30
C ALA A 117 -7.25 2.81 -10.22
N TYR A 118 -6.79 1.81 -9.46
CA TYR A 118 -5.36 1.48 -9.38
C TYR A 118 -4.83 0.84 -10.66
N LEU A 119 -5.66 0.11 -11.42
CA LEU A 119 -5.30 -0.32 -12.77
C LEU A 119 -5.03 0.88 -13.68
N GLU A 120 -5.83 1.94 -13.56
CA GLU A 120 -5.60 3.17 -14.32
C GLU A 120 -4.33 3.89 -13.87
N LEU A 121 -4.10 4.03 -12.56
CA LEU A 121 -2.84 4.56 -12.03
C LEU A 121 -1.63 3.74 -12.50
N HIS A 122 -1.76 2.43 -12.61
CA HIS A 122 -0.68 1.57 -13.10
C HIS A 122 -0.36 1.86 -14.58
N LYS A 123 -1.39 1.98 -15.43
CA LYS A 123 -1.20 2.35 -16.85
C LYS A 123 -0.54 3.72 -17.01
N LEU A 124 -0.88 4.67 -16.14
CA LEU A 124 -0.27 6.00 -16.09
C LEU A 124 1.14 5.99 -15.49
N GLY A 125 1.61 4.85 -14.97
CA GLY A 125 2.95 4.67 -14.44
C GLY A 125 3.11 5.02 -12.95
N HIS A 126 2.03 5.39 -12.26
CA HIS A 126 2.04 5.80 -10.85
C HIS A 126 1.83 4.64 -9.87
N ALA A 127 1.13 3.58 -10.25
CA ALA A 127 1.01 2.39 -9.39
C ALA A 127 1.95 1.28 -9.86
N LYS A 128 2.62 0.63 -8.90
CA LYS A 128 3.60 -0.42 -9.14
C LYS A 128 3.25 -1.69 -8.39
N SER A 129 3.68 -2.84 -8.91
CA SER A 129 3.50 -4.14 -8.28
C SER A 129 4.81 -4.90 -8.11
N VAL A 130 4.82 -5.78 -7.12
CA VAL A 130 5.84 -6.82 -6.94
C VAL A 130 5.12 -8.16 -6.96
N GLU A 131 5.63 -9.07 -7.79
CA GLU A 131 5.08 -10.41 -7.95
C GLU A 131 6.06 -11.46 -7.41
N VAL A 132 5.52 -12.45 -6.71
CA VAL A 132 6.28 -13.58 -6.18
C VAL A 132 5.77 -14.86 -6.81
N TRP A 133 6.69 -15.56 -7.48
CA TRP A 133 6.41 -16.76 -8.25
C TRP A 133 7.05 -17.98 -7.62
N LYS A 134 6.35 -19.11 -7.68
CA LYS A 134 6.88 -20.44 -7.37
C LYS A 134 6.37 -21.41 -8.41
N ASN A 135 7.26 -22.21 -9.02
CA ASN A 135 6.89 -23.16 -10.08
C ASN A 135 6.07 -22.53 -11.22
N ASN A 136 6.40 -21.29 -11.62
CA ASN A 136 5.69 -20.48 -12.61
C ASN A 136 4.26 -20.06 -12.23
N GLU A 137 3.84 -20.26 -10.98
CA GLU A 137 2.57 -19.77 -10.46
C GLU A 137 2.77 -18.50 -9.62
N LEU A 138 1.86 -17.54 -9.75
CA LEU A 138 1.83 -16.34 -8.93
C LEU A 138 1.31 -16.70 -7.53
N VAL A 139 2.18 -16.75 -6.53
CA VAL A 139 1.86 -17.23 -5.18
C VAL A 139 1.86 -16.14 -4.11
N GLY A 140 2.19 -14.92 -4.47
CA GLY A 140 2.11 -13.76 -3.60
C GLY A 140 2.53 -12.49 -4.32
N GLY A 141 2.38 -11.37 -3.64
CA GLY A 141 2.73 -10.07 -4.20
C GLY A 141 2.15 -8.94 -3.40
N LEU A 142 2.45 -7.73 -3.86
CA LEU A 142 1.92 -6.49 -3.33
C LEU A 142 1.84 -5.44 -4.42
N TYR A 143 1.05 -4.41 -4.19
CA TYR A 143 1.04 -3.21 -5.03
C TYR A 143 1.04 -1.95 -4.17
N GLY A 144 1.41 -0.84 -4.80
CA GLY A 144 1.44 0.47 -4.15
C GLY A 144 1.49 1.62 -5.16
N VAL A 145 1.44 2.84 -4.65
CA VAL A 145 1.58 4.08 -5.43
C VAL A 145 2.98 4.65 -5.21
N ASP A 146 3.63 4.98 -6.31
CA ASP A 146 4.97 5.52 -6.39
C ASP A 146 4.90 7.04 -6.55
N LEU A 147 5.38 7.76 -5.53
CA LEU A 147 5.46 9.22 -5.51
C LEU A 147 6.88 9.73 -5.77
N GLY A 148 7.84 8.84 -6.05
CA GLY A 148 9.26 9.19 -6.23
C GLY A 148 10.10 8.93 -4.97
N PRO A 149 10.21 9.84 -3.98
CA PRO A 149 10.98 9.57 -2.77
C PRO A 149 10.23 8.75 -1.73
N VAL A 150 8.91 8.55 -1.91
CA VAL A 150 8.03 7.80 -1.02
C VAL A 150 7.22 6.79 -1.82
N PHE A 151 7.16 5.56 -1.33
CA PHE A 151 6.31 4.51 -1.89
C PHE A 151 5.16 4.19 -0.92
N CYS A 152 3.92 4.41 -1.34
CA CYS A 152 2.73 4.09 -0.56
C CYS A 152 2.30 2.65 -0.83
N GLY A 153 2.57 1.73 0.10
CA GLY A 153 2.18 0.33 -0.04
C GLY A 153 0.70 0.12 0.23
N GLU A 154 -0.08 -0.39 -0.72
CA GLU A 154 -1.53 -0.46 -0.58
C GLU A 154 -2.00 -1.77 0.05
N SER A 155 -1.67 -2.89 -0.59
CA SER A 155 -2.06 -4.21 -0.09
C SER A 155 -1.12 -5.28 -0.62
N MET A 156 -1.18 -6.43 0.03
CA MET A 156 -0.39 -7.60 -0.29
C MET A 156 -1.20 -8.88 -0.13
N PHE A 157 -0.83 -9.92 -0.84
CA PHE A 157 -1.46 -11.24 -0.71
C PHE A 157 -0.40 -12.34 -0.66
N SER A 158 -0.80 -13.49 -0.11
CA SER A 158 0.04 -14.67 0.02
C SER A 158 -0.85 -15.90 -0.14
N LEU A 159 -0.58 -16.73 -1.15
CA LEU A 159 -1.21 -18.04 -1.33
C LEU A 159 -0.39 -19.16 -0.69
N VAL A 160 0.91 -18.92 -0.49
CA VAL A 160 1.81 -19.81 0.24
C VAL A 160 2.57 -19.06 1.31
N SER A 161 3.08 -19.78 2.31
CA SER A 161 3.85 -19.21 3.41
C SER A 161 5.04 -18.37 2.92
N ASN A 162 5.21 -17.19 3.52
CA ASN A 162 6.30 -16.23 3.28
C ASN A 162 6.31 -15.54 1.90
N ALA A 163 5.33 -15.76 1.02
CA ALA A 163 5.32 -15.10 -0.28
C ALA A 163 5.14 -13.58 -0.16
N SER A 164 4.15 -13.08 0.60
CA SER A 164 3.97 -11.62 0.80
C SER A 164 5.17 -10.96 1.49
N LYS A 165 5.77 -11.62 2.50
CA LYS A 165 7.00 -11.14 3.15
C LYS A 165 8.17 -11.07 2.18
N THR A 166 8.29 -12.05 1.27
CA THR A 166 9.31 -12.04 0.21
C THR A 166 9.08 -10.83 -0.70
N ALA A 167 7.84 -10.61 -1.15
CA ALA A 167 7.50 -9.45 -1.98
C ALA A 167 7.91 -8.12 -1.32
N PHE A 168 7.55 -7.97 -0.04
CA PHE A 168 7.83 -6.76 0.72
C PHE A 168 9.33 -6.55 0.96
N ILE A 169 10.08 -7.59 1.34
CA ILE A 169 11.53 -7.49 1.51
C ILE A 169 12.20 -7.08 0.20
N TYR A 170 11.86 -7.72 -0.93
CA TYR A 170 12.44 -7.36 -2.22
C TYR A 170 12.05 -5.95 -2.68
N LEU A 171 10.82 -5.49 -2.39
CA LEU A 171 10.44 -4.09 -2.61
C LEU A 171 11.38 -3.17 -1.83
N VAL A 172 11.50 -3.36 -0.52
CA VAL A 172 12.27 -2.47 0.35
C VAL A 172 13.75 -2.44 -0.05
N GLU A 173 14.32 -3.59 -0.41
CA GLU A 173 15.68 -3.70 -0.93
C GLU A 173 15.89 -2.91 -2.23
N LYS A 174 14.93 -3.01 -3.17
CA LYS A 174 14.95 -2.23 -4.41
C LYS A 174 14.85 -0.73 -4.13
N LEU A 175 13.87 -0.33 -3.32
CA LEU A 175 13.65 1.08 -2.95
C LEU A 175 14.86 1.68 -2.22
N ARG A 176 15.52 0.90 -1.36
CA ARG A 176 16.80 1.29 -0.73
C ARG A 176 17.88 1.57 -1.76
N SER A 177 18.06 0.67 -2.73
CA SER A 177 19.07 0.85 -3.80
C SER A 177 18.77 2.08 -4.68
N GLU A 178 17.49 2.42 -4.83
CA GLU A 178 16.99 3.59 -5.56
C GLU A 178 16.92 4.86 -4.70
N LYS A 179 17.38 4.79 -3.44
CA LYS A 179 17.45 5.92 -2.50
C LYS A 179 16.09 6.55 -2.16
N TYR A 180 15.03 5.73 -2.15
CA TYR A 180 13.76 6.14 -1.55
C TYR A 180 13.96 6.44 -0.08
N LYS A 181 13.23 7.42 0.42
CA LYS A 181 13.31 7.87 1.82
C LYS A 181 12.41 7.04 2.72
N LEU A 182 11.25 6.63 2.21
CA LEU A 182 10.18 6.08 3.04
C LEU A 182 9.26 5.14 2.26
N ILE A 183 8.76 4.12 2.95
CA ILE A 183 7.58 3.37 2.56
C ILE A 183 6.44 3.75 3.50
N ASP A 184 5.35 4.30 2.97
CA ASP A 184 4.12 4.53 3.74
C ASP A 184 3.36 3.21 3.88
N CYS A 185 3.03 2.85 5.11
CA CYS A 185 2.31 1.65 5.52
C CYS A 185 0.94 1.98 6.12
N GLN A 186 0.53 3.26 6.06
CA GLN A 186 -0.73 3.81 6.53
C GLN A 186 -1.00 3.54 8.02
N VAL A 187 -1.58 2.38 8.33
CA VAL A 187 -2.08 2.02 9.66
C VAL A 187 -1.25 0.91 10.27
N TYR A 188 -1.16 0.91 11.60
CA TYR A 188 -0.38 -0.09 12.32
C TYR A 188 -0.82 -1.52 12.01
N THR A 189 0.16 -2.38 11.72
CA THR A 189 -0.02 -3.83 11.76
C THR A 189 1.14 -4.49 12.50
N ARG A 190 0.83 -5.51 13.30
CA ARG A 190 1.87 -6.34 13.96
C ARG A 190 2.81 -6.99 12.95
N HIS A 191 2.29 -7.32 11.75
CA HIS A 191 3.06 -7.90 10.66
C HIS A 191 4.18 -6.95 10.20
N LEU A 192 3.84 -5.72 9.81
CA LEU A 192 4.82 -4.75 9.32
C LEU A 192 5.75 -4.28 10.44
N SER A 193 5.26 -4.16 11.67
CA SER A 193 6.10 -3.83 12.83
C SER A 193 7.20 -4.87 13.04
N SER A 194 6.88 -6.16 12.87
CA SER A 194 7.89 -7.23 12.94
C SER A 194 8.97 -7.14 11.84
N LEU A 195 8.70 -6.43 10.75
CA LEU A 195 9.61 -6.17 9.64
C LEU A 195 10.37 -4.84 9.79
N GLY A 196 10.18 -4.12 10.90
CA GLY A 196 10.88 -2.87 11.20
C GLY A 196 10.09 -1.59 10.90
N ALA A 197 8.81 -1.71 10.52
CA ALA A 197 7.94 -0.54 10.41
C ALA A 197 7.63 0.04 11.79
N GLU A 198 7.44 1.35 11.85
CA GLU A 198 7.17 2.11 13.07
C GLU A 198 6.11 3.18 12.83
N GLU A 199 5.51 3.68 13.89
CA GLU A 199 4.58 4.80 13.84
C GLU A 199 5.33 6.11 14.06
N ILE A 200 5.06 7.10 13.22
CA ILE A 200 5.54 8.48 13.37
C ILE A 200 4.35 9.43 13.40
N PRO A 201 4.47 10.62 14.04
CA PRO A 201 3.45 11.65 13.95
C PRO A 201 3.12 12.01 12.50
N ARG A 202 1.84 12.26 12.19
CA ARG A 202 1.40 12.61 10.83
C ARG A 202 2.16 13.81 10.26
N ASN A 203 2.40 14.83 11.09
CA ASN A 203 3.14 16.03 10.67
C ASN A 203 4.62 15.74 10.32
N GLU A 204 5.24 14.72 10.89
CA GLU A 204 6.57 14.25 10.48
C GLU A 204 6.50 13.48 9.17
N PHE A 205 5.48 12.64 8.98
CA PHE A 205 5.25 11.94 7.71
C PHE A 205 5.10 12.90 6.53
N LEU A 206 4.30 13.95 6.69
CA LEU A 206 4.03 14.93 5.62
C LEU A 206 5.29 15.68 5.15
N LYS A 207 6.36 15.75 5.97
CA LYS A 207 7.65 16.35 5.55
C LYS A 207 8.42 15.50 4.52
N TYR A 208 8.00 14.25 4.30
CA TYR A 208 8.61 13.35 3.30
C TYR A 208 7.94 13.41 1.93
N LEU A 209 6.71 13.93 1.86
CA LEU A 209 5.94 14.13 0.62
C LEU A 209 6.35 15.44 -0.06
#